data_AF-A0A2N2IHA8-F1
#
_entry.id   AF-A0A2N2IHA8-F1
#
_cell.length_a   1.000
_cell.length_b   1.000
_cell.length_c   1.000
_cell.angle_alpha   90.00
_cell.angle_beta   90.00
_cell.angle_gamma   90.00
#
_symmetry.space_group_name_H-M   'P 1'
#
loop_
_entity.id
_entity.type
_entity.pdbx_description
1 polymer ?
#
loop_
_entity_poly.entity_id
_entity_poly.type
_entity_poly.pdbx_seq_one_letter_code
_entity_poly.pdbx_strand_id
1 'polypeptide(L)'
;MNAKAPSIPLFIALVAGMLLAVLSGCAGSKSGSPVCGNSWLDEGEECDTVDLAGQTCVSRGFAGGTLACSGDCTFDTTACQQGSCGDGVIGGTELCDTTALGGQSCRLLGFSGGTLACTAGCTYDTTGCTNAGCGNGVLEVPEVCDGAELDGQTCVSQGFSGGSLACAPACDAFDTAGCHACGDGIINGTELCDGAEVGGQTCISLGFSGGTLACAISCGSFDTAGCTTCGNNTREGAEVCDGSDLGGQTCISQGFSGGTLACAGNCGALDTAGCSNCAGTILRAGWNGYDYWKVPVAGTMSDANVAAACAGCGLSVPCSGPAGCQYNDGLCVQTQNETSCGNPMMDLAGLLCGTNPALCSALDGVYQYMGYTWLSGSACGAESGEWCAVGNSYSGRFALCVIAGY
;
A
#
# COMPACT_ATOMS: atom_id res chain seq x y z
N MET A 1 19.15 -12.14 41.03
CA MET A 1 19.70 -13.48 41.27
C MET A 1 21.09 -13.50 40.64
N ASN A 2 22.12 -13.25 41.45
CA ASN A 2 23.21 -14.18 41.77
C ASN A 2 24.08 -14.55 40.54
N ALA A 3 25.20 -13.86 40.31
CA ALA A 3 26.51 -14.07 40.96
C ALA A 3 27.22 -15.37 40.52
N LYS A 4 28.38 -15.25 39.87
CA LYS A 4 29.69 -15.72 40.39
C LYS A 4 30.80 -15.65 39.34
N ALA A 5 31.84 -14.89 39.65
CA ALA A 5 33.21 -15.21 39.26
C ALA A 5 33.75 -16.35 40.16
N PRO A 6 34.68 -17.20 39.68
CA PRO A 6 35.47 -18.06 40.54
C PRO A 6 36.87 -17.50 40.79
N SER A 7 37.40 -17.93 41.93
CA SER A 7 38.50 -17.38 42.71
C SER A 7 39.77 -18.25 42.67
N ILE A 8 40.87 -17.60 43.06
CA ILE A 8 42.28 -17.98 43.25
C ILE A 8 42.52 -19.23 44.16
N PRO A 9 43.70 -19.86 44.10
CA PRO A 9 44.57 -20.03 45.29
C PRO A 9 46.04 -19.67 44.93
N LEU A 10 46.83 -18.82 45.62
CA LEU A 10 47.22 -18.69 47.04
C LEU A 10 47.82 -19.95 47.67
N PHE A 11 49.04 -20.29 47.26
CA PHE A 11 50.04 -21.14 47.92
C PHE A 11 51.36 -20.81 47.17
N ILE A 12 52.37 -20.13 47.69
CA ILE A 12 53.16 -20.38 48.90
C ILE A 12 53.91 -19.07 49.21
N ALA A 13 53.56 -18.44 50.32
CA ALA A 13 54.45 -17.56 51.05
C ALA A 13 54.67 -18.20 52.43
N LEU A 14 55.93 -18.21 52.88
CA LEU A 14 56.40 -18.64 54.20
C LEU A 14 56.33 -20.13 54.55
N VAL A 15 57.45 -20.82 54.34
CA VAL A 15 58.10 -21.54 55.45
C VAL A 15 59.51 -20.99 55.57
N ALA A 16 59.72 -20.22 56.63
CA ALA A 16 61.00 -19.67 57.04
C ALA A 16 61.89 -20.76 57.64
N GLY A 17 63.21 -20.59 57.45
CA GLY A 17 64.20 -20.95 58.47
C GLY A 17 64.60 -22.41 58.58
N MET A 18 65.70 -22.77 57.92
CA MET A 18 66.88 -23.45 58.50
C MET A 18 67.69 -24.14 57.41
N LEU A 19 68.60 -23.40 56.77
CA LEU A 19 69.96 -23.91 56.55
C LEU A 19 70.90 -22.70 56.43
N LEU A 20 71.20 -22.14 57.59
CA LEU A 20 72.28 -21.18 57.77
C LEU A 20 73.59 -21.96 57.91
N ALA A 21 74.63 -21.43 57.26
CA ALA A 21 76.04 -21.82 57.26
C ALA A 21 76.35 -23.07 56.41
N VAL A 22 77.29 -23.02 55.47
CA VAL A 22 78.66 -22.53 55.70
C VAL A 22 79.32 -21.99 54.42
N LEU A 23 80.12 -20.94 54.62
CA LEU A 23 81.37 -20.58 53.92
C LEU A 23 81.29 -19.79 52.60
N SER A 24 81.30 -18.46 52.79
CA SER A 24 82.41 -17.58 52.39
C SER A 24 82.75 -17.49 50.90
N GLY A 25 82.33 -16.39 50.28
CA GLY A 25 82.81 -15.98 48.96
C GLY A 25 82.38 -14.56 48.60
N CYS A 26 83.06 -13.56 49.19
CA CYS A 26 83.01 -12.13 48.86
C CYS A 26 81.62 -11.49 48.69
N ALA A 27 81.01 -11.08 49.80
CA ALA A 27 80.42 -9.74 49.84
C ALA A 27 81.59 -8.73 49.78
N GLY A 28 82.16 -8.57 48.60
CA GLY A 28 82.97 -7.41 48.29
C GLY A 28 82.00 -6.25 48.21
N SER A 29 81.84 -5.51 49.29
CA SER A 29 81.61 -4.08 49.13
C SER A 29 82.76 -3.60 48.24
N LYS A 30 82.53 -3.43 46.92
CA LYS A 30 83.39 -2.57 46.11
C LYS A 30 83.19 -1.17 46.68
N SER A 31 83.90 -0.91 47.77
CA SER A 31 84.10 0.41 48.38
C SER A 31 85.22 1.15 47.64
N GLY A 32 85.41 0.83 46.36
CA GLY A 32 86.14 1.68 45.43
C GLY A 32 85.10 2.53 44.69
N SER A 33 85.39 3.80 44.46
CA SER A 33 84.64 4.58 43.47
C SER A 33 84.44 3.75 42.20
N PRO A 34 83.30 3.87 41.48
CA PRO A 34 83.21 3.32 40.13
C PRO A 34 84.47 3.75 39.36
N VAL A 35 85.29 2.76 38.99
CA VAL A 35 86.58 3.01 38.33
C VAL A 35 86.40 2.52 36.92
N CYS A 36 86.23 3.48 36.02
CA CYS A 36 86.13 3.15 34.63
C CYS A 36 87.38 2.45 34.12
N GLY A 37 87.17 1.38 33.36
CA GLY A 37 88.24 0.65 32.68
C GLY A 37 88.79 -0.52 33.50
N ASN A 38 88.01 -1.03 34.45
CA ASN A 38 88.38 -2.17 35.29
C ASN A 38 87.90 -3.52 34.74
N SER A 39 87.22 -3.51 33.59
CA SER A 39 86.62 -4.65 32.88
C SER A 39 85.44 -5.32 33.60
N TRP A 40 84.77 -4.58 34.50
CA TRP A 40 83.50 -4.96 35.10
C TRP A 40 82.54 -3.78 35.03
N LEU A 41 81.31 -4.02 34.55
CA LEU A 41 80.26 -3.01 34.56
C LEU A 41 79.79 -2.72 36.00
N ASP A 42 80.21 -1.59 36.58
CA ASP A 42 79.81 -1.16 37.92
C ASP A 42 78.51 -0.32 37.90
N GLU A 43 77.85 -0.17 39.05
CA GLU A 43 76.59 0.57 39.16
C GLU A 43 76.80 2.07 38.86
N GLY A 44 76.23 2.55 37.75
CA GLY A 44 76.36 3.92 37.26
C GLY A 44 77.20 4.08 35.99
N GLU A 45 77.83 3.01 35.49
CA GLU A 45 78.55 2.98 34.21
C GLU A 45 77.62 2.52 33.06
N GLU A 46 77.75 3.12 31.87
CA GLU A 46 77.00 2.67 30.68
C GLU A 46 77.70 1.48 29.98
N CYS A 47 79.02 1.41 30.12
CA CYS A 47 79.90 0.35 29.62
C CYS A 47 81.21 0.34 30.44
N ASP A 48 82.02 -0.73 30.37
CA ASP A 48 83.40 -0.73 30.87
C ASP A 48 84.31 -1.51 29.88
N THR A 49 85.34 -0.84 29.35
CA THR A 49 86.31 -1.41 28.39
C THR A 49 85.65 -2.12 27.21
N VAL A 50 85.61 -3.46 27.23
CA VAL A 50 85.01 -4.31 26.18
C VAL A 50 83.61 -4.81 26.55
N ASP A 51 83.19 -4.63 27.80
CA ASP A 51 81.84 -4.94 28.24
C ASP A 51 80.91 -3.76 27.91
N LEU A 52 80.22 -3.89 26.78
CA LEU A 52 79.29 -2.87 26.26
C LEU A 52 77.85 -3.08 26.73
N ALA A 53 77.62 -3.87 27.78
CA ALA A 53 76.29 -4.18 28.30
C ALA A 53 75.30 -4.73 27.22
N GLY A 54 75.84 -5.46 26.24
CA GLY A 54 75.09 -6.01 25.11
C GLY A 54 74.61 -4.98 24.07
N GLN A 55 75.05 -3.74 24.15
CA GLN A 55 74.65 -2.67 23.23
C GLN A 55 75.53 -2.65 21.98
N THR A 56 74.93 -2.21 20.88
CA THR A 56 75.57 -2.02 19.57
C THR A 56 75.25 -0.64 19.02
N CYS A 57 76.00 -0.17 18.02
CA CYS A 57 75.67 1.07 17.31
C CYS A 57 74.23 1.04 16.76
N VAL A 58 73.78 -0.11 16.25
CA VAL A 58 72.40 -0.31 15.77
C VAL A 58 71.38 -0.11 16.90
N SER A 59 71.63 -0.68 18.07
CA SER A 59 70.74 -0.49 19.23
C SER A 59 70.72 0.96 19.74
N ARG A 60 71.70 1.78 19.37
CA ARG A 60 71.82 3.21 19.69
C ARG A 60 71.34 4.15 18.58
N GLY A 61 70.68 3.61 17.55
CA GLY A 61 70.06 4.41 16.49
C GLY A 61 70.97 4.74 15.31
N PHE A 62 72.15 4.13 15.23
CA PHE A 62 73.06 4.25 14.09
C PHE A 62 72.83 3.12 13.08
N ALA A 63 73.23 3.30 11.82
CA ALA A 63 73.06 2.27 10.79
C ALA A 63 73.99 1.07 11.00
N GLY A 64 75.12 1.27 11.68
CA GLY A 64 76.12 0.25 11.93
C GLY A 64 77.38 0.79 12.59
N GLY A 65 78.50 0.10 12.46
CA GLY A 65 79.79 0.46 13.06
C GLY A 65 80.09 -0.29 14.36
N THR A 66 81.20 0.10 15.00
CA THR A 66 81.69 -0.53 16.23
C THR A 66 81.44 0.41 17.40
N LEU A 67 80.59 -0.03 18.34
CA LEU A 67 80.37 0.71 19.58
C LEU A 67 81.57 0.46 20.49
N ALA A 68 82.12 1.52 21.07
CA ALA A 68 83.22 1.41 22.02
C ALA A 68 82.82 2.04 23.37
N CYS A 69 83.65 1.83 24.38
CA CYS A 69 83.48 2.45 25.68
C CYS A 69 84.56 3.52 25.91
N SER A 70 84.13 4.73 26.24
CA SER A 70 85.03 5.84 26.57
C SER A 70 85.70 5.65 27.93
N GLY A 71 86.81 6.34 28.16
CA GLY A 71 87.53 6.31 29.46
C GLY A 71 86.77 6.93 30.64
N ASP A 72 85.57 7.48 30.40
CA ASP A 72 84.62 7.97 31.39
C ASP A 72 83.38 7.05 31.53
N CYS A 73 83.41 5.87 30.91
CA CYS A 73 82.39 4.83 30.98
C CYS A 73 81.03 5.23 30.40
N THR A 74 81.08 6.14 29.42
CA THR A 74 79.99 6.44 28.49
C THR A 74 80.23 5.73 27.15
N PHE A 75 79.16 5.47 26.40
CA PHE A 75 79.30 4.90 25.06
C PHE A 75 80.01 5.86 24.10
N ASP A 76 81.11 5.41 23.53
CA ASP A 76 81.78 6.08 22.42
C ASP A 76 81.09 5.67 21.10
N THR A 77 80.32 6.61 20.54
CA THR A 77 79.62 6.45 19.28
C THR A 77 80.39 7.02 18.09
N THR A 78 81.63 7.48 18.27
CA THR A 78 82.42 8.11 17.19
C THR A 78 82.76 7.14 16.06
N ALA A 79 82.86 5.84 16.36
CA ALA A 79 83.03 4.77 15.37
C ALA A 79 81.69 4.14 14.93
N CYS A 80 80.56 4.68 15.38
CA CYS A 80 79.25 4.34 14.84
C CYS A 80 79.02 5.10 13.54
N GLN A 81 78.50 4.37 12.54
CA GLN A 81 78.18 4.91 11.24
C GLN A 81 76.79 5.54 11.31
N GLN A 82 76.70 6.86 11.16
CA GLN A 82 75.41 7.51 10.89
C GLN A 82 74.90 6.99 9.55
N GLY A 83 73.66 6.47 9.54
CA GLY A 83 72.95 6.18 8.29
C GLY A 83 72.98 7.46 7.47
N SER A 84 73.64 7.38 6.32
CA SER A 84 73.82 8.51 5.45
C SER A 84 72.82 8.34 4.33
N CYS A 85 71.82 9.20 4.33
CA CYS A 85 70.82 9.18 3.28
C CYS A 85 71.47 9.25 1.90
N GLY A 86 71.21 8.24 1.08
CA GLY A 86 71.78 8.08 -0.25
C GLY A 86 72.77 6.91 -0.40
N ASP A 87 72.91 6.02 0.60
CA ASP A 87 73.86 4.89 0.56
C ASP A 87 73.27 3.60 -0.03
N GLY A 88 71.98 3.62 -0.37
CA GLY A 88 71.25 2.54 -1.02
C GLY A 88 70.66 1.50 -0.07
N VAL A 89 70.78 1.66 1.25
CA VAL A 89 70.23 0.75 2.26
C VAL A 89 69.49 1.52 3.35
N ILE A 90 68.32 1.02 3.76
CA ILE A 90 67.57 1.65 4.85
C ILE A 90 68.21 1.26 6.19
N GLY A 91 68.78 2.23 6.91
CA GLY A 91 69.46 2.01 8.19
C GLY A 91 69.10 3.03 9.28
N GLY A 92 69.25 2.65 10.55
CA GLY A 92 69.02 3.54 11.69
C GLY A 92 67.58 4.10 11.74
N THR A 93 67.42 5.41 11.62
CA THR A 93 66.13 6.13 11.68
C THR A 93 65.54 6.51 10.32
N GLU A 94 66.10 6.03 9.22
CA GLU A 94 65.65 6.35 7.87
C GLU A 94 64.29 5.69 7.58
N LEU A 95 63.37 6.41 6.92
CA LEU A 95 62.10 5.82 6.45
C LEU A 95 62.26 5.17 5.07
N CYS A 96 63.18 5.69 4.26
CA CYS A 96 63.55 5.21 2.94
C CYS A 96 64.99 5.65 2.64
N ASP A 97 65.64 5.06 1.64
CA ASP A 97 66.92 5.52 1.08
C ASP A 97 66.88 5.37 -0.44
N THR A 98 67.15 6.44 -1.20
CA THR A 98 67.13 6.42 -2.67
C THR A 98 65.90 5.68 -3.26
N THR A 99 66.11 4.48 -3.83
CA THR A 99 65.06 3.61 -4.38
C THR A 99 64.59 2.53 -3.40
N ALA A 100 65.27 2.36 -2.28
CA ALA A 100 64.86 1.50 -1.18
C ALA A 100 63.74 2.21 -0.39
N LEU A 101 62.49 1.96 -0.78
CA LEU A 101 61.30 2.56 -0.16
C LEU A 101 60.67 1.71 0.96
N GLY A 102 61.35 0.65 1.41
CA GLY A 102 60.87 -0.20 2.51
C GLY A 102 59.55 -0.91 2.23
N GLY A 103 59.20 -1.11 0.95
CA GLY A 103 57.93 -1.70 0.53
C GLY A 103 56.74 -0.72 0.53
N GLN A 104 56.95 0.55 0.86
CA GLN A 104 55.91 1.58 0.75
C GLN A 104 55.65 1.99 -0.70
N SER A 105 54.43 2.46 -0.96
CA SER A 105 54.01 3.03 -2.23
C SER A 105 53.03 4.16 -1.97
N CYS A 106 52.78 5.01 -2.97
CA CYS A 106 51.76 6.06 -2.87
C CYS A 106 50.39 5.48 -2.44
N ARG A 107 50.04 4.27 -2.92
CA ARG A 107 48.81 3.56 -2.52
C ARG A 107 48.77 3.19 -1.03
N LEU A 108 49.88 2.70 -0.49
CA LEU A 108 49.97 2.34 0.93
C LEU A 108 49.98 3.56 1.86
N LEU A 109 50.36 4.73 1.34
CA LEU A 109 50.35 6.01 2.06
C LEU A 109 49.04 6.81 1.88
N GLY A 110 48.03 6.23 1.22
CA GLY A 110 46.69 6.83 1.09
C GLY A 110 46.43 7.65 -0.18
N PHE A 111 47.30 7.56 -1.19
CA PHE A 111 47.12 8.22 -2.49
C PHE A 111 46.58 7.23 -3.54
N SER A 112 45.95 7.71 -4.61
CA SER A 112 45.38 6.87 -5.69
C SER A 112 46.45 6.12 -6.51
N GLY A 113 47.64 6.71 -6.61
CA GLY A 113 48.72 6.21 -7.45
C GLY A 113 49.91 7.17 -7.50
N GLY A 114 50.68 7.09 -8.58
CA GLY A 114 51.90 7.88 -8.76
C GLY A 114 53.18 7.15 -8.32
N THR A 115 54.29 7.88 -8.36
CA THR A 115 55.62 7.35 -8.02
C THR A 115 56.07 7.93 -6.68
N LEU A 116 56.20 7.06 -5.67
CA LEU A 116 56.73 7.42 -4.38
C LEU A 116 58.26 7.55 -4.49
N ALA A 117 58.82 8.64 -4.01
CA ALA A 117 60.27 8.85 -3.98
C ALA A 117 60.77 9.02 -2.54
N CYS A 118 62.09 9.04 -2.37
CA CYS A 118 62.74 9.32 -1.11
C CYS A 118 63.46 10.67 -1.17
N THR A 119 63.25 11.53 -0.17
CA THR A 119 63.95 12.82 -0.09
C THR A 119 65.42 12.62 0.31
N ALA A 120 66.26 13.64 0.09
CA ALA A 120 67.64 13.67 0.61
C ALA A 120 67.72 13.68 2.16
N GLY A 121 66.59 13.83 2.85
CA GLY A 121 66.47 13.70 4.30
C GLY A 121 65.88 12.36 4.75
N CYS A 122 65.81 11.36 3.86
CA CYS A 122 65.35 10.00 4.15
C CYS A 122 63.92 9.91 4.71
N THR A 123 63.06 10.79 4.19
CA THR A 123 61.61 10.78 4.37
C THR A 123 60.91 10.54 3.03
N TYR A 124 59.68 10.03 3.08
CA TYR A 124 58.88 9.83 1.88
C TYR A 124 58.55 11.16 1.20
N ASP A 125 58.86 11.24 -0.10
CA ASP A 125 58.45 12.33 -0.98
C ASP A 125 57.16 11.94 -1.70
N THR A 126 56.06 12.56 -1.29
CA THR A 126 54.72 12.32 -1.84
C THR A 126 54.36 13.27 -2.99
N THR A 127 55.28 14.15 -3.42
CA THR A 127 54.99 15.11 -4.50
C THR A 127 54.74 14.44 -5.85
N GLY A 128 55.29 13.24 -6.06
CA GLY A 128 55.03 12.37 -7.22
C GLY A 128 53.81 11.46 -7.08
N CYS A 129 53.10 11.52 -5.95
CA CYS A 129 51.87 10.77 -5.73
C CYS A 129 50.66 11.52 -6.30
N THR A 130 49.72 10.79 -6.90
CA THR A 130 48.48 11.36 -7.46
C THR A 130 47.34 11.20 -6.46
N ASN A 131 46.58 12.27 -6.22
CA ASN A 131 45.24 12.16 -5.65
C ASN A 131 44.26 11.92 -6.80
N ALA A 132 43.37 10.94 -6.66
CA ALA A 132 42.22 10.81 -7.55
C ALA A 132 41.39 12.08 -7.35
N GLY A 133 41.24 12.85 -8.42
CA GLY A 133 40.55 14.12 -8.38
C GLY A 133 39.17 13.91 -8.95
N CYS A 134 38.16 13.92 -8.08
CA CYS A 134 36.77 13.87 -8.50
C CYS A 134 36.48 14.86 -9.64
N GLY A 135 35.90 14.37 -10.72
CA GLY A 135 35.58 15.15 -11.92
C GLY A 135 36.62 15.02 -13.04
N ASN A 136 37.48 14.00 -13.03
CA ASN A 136 38.46 13.72 -14.08
C ASN A 136 37.91 12.86 -15.24
N GLY A 137 36.68 12.37 -15.13
CA GLY A 137 35.97 11.54 -16.10
C GLY A 137 36.38 10.06 -16.11
N VAL A 138 37.09 9.58 -15.08
CA VAL A 138 37.53 8.19 -14.94
C VAL A 138 37.13 7.69 -13.56
N LEU A 139 36.47 6.54 -13.50
CA LEU A 139 36.12 5.91 -12.22
C LEU A 139 37.34 5.21 -11.60
N GLU A 140 37.86 5.75 -10.50
CA GLU A 140 39.05 5.26 -9.80
C GLU A 140 38.71 4.83 -8.36
N VAL A 141 39.40 3.84 -7.78
CA VAL A 141 39.17 3.51 -6.36
C VAL A 141 39.74 4.65 -5.49
N PRO A 142 38.97 5.29 -4.58
CA PRO A 142 37.72 4.84 -3.93
C PRO A 142 36.40 5.51 -4.37
N GLU A 143 36.33 6.11 -5.55
CA GLU A 143 35.16 6.83 -6.07
C GLU A 143 33.99 5.87 -6.37
N VAL A 144 32.75 6.33 -6.12
CA VAL A 144 31.52 5.64 -6.54
C VAL A 144 30.97 6.12 -7.88
N CYS A 145 31.44 7.29 -8.32
CA CYS A 145 31.15 7.95 -9.60
C CYS A 145 32.24 9.00 -9.87
N ASP A 146 32.39 9.47 -11.12
CA ASP A 146 33.22 10.63 -11.46
C ASP A 146 32.52 11.53 -12.49
N GLY A 147 32.04 12.69 -12.05
CA GLY A 147 31.40 13.66 -12.93
C GLY A 147 30.15 13.08 -13.62
N ALA A 148 30.26 12.78 -14.92
CA ALA A 148 29.20 12.15 -15.72
C ALA A 148 29.35 10.61 -15.82
N GLU A 149 30.48 10.06 -15.40
CA GLU A 149 30.69 8.62 -15.29
C GLU A 149 30.04 8.12 -13.99
N LEU A 150 28.84 7.57 -14.09
CA LEU A 150 28.03 7.16 -12.94
C LEU A 150 28.09 5.65 -12.67
N ASP A 151 29.03 4.92 -13.27
CA ASP A 151 29.13 3.45 -13.17
C ASP A 151 27.84 2.73 -13.59
N GLY A 152 27.16 3.28 -14.61
CA GLY A 152 25.86 2.79 -15.10
C GLY A 152 24.69 2.97 -14.12
N GLN A 153 24.88 3.69 -13.01
CA GLN A 153 23.81 3.99 -12.07
C GLN A 153 22.84 5.03 -12.64
N THR A 154 21.58 4.91 -12.24
CA THR A 154 20.48 5.78 -12.63
C THR A 154 19.63 6.11 -11.41
N CYS A 155 18.78 7.13 -11.47
CA CYS A 155 17.80 7.37 -10.40
C CYS A 155 16.97 6.11 -10.10
N VAL A 156 16.63 5.32 -11.13
CA VAL A 156 15.91 4.05 -10.96
C VAL A 156 16.70 3.02 -10.15
N SER A 157 18.00 2.87 -10.42
CA SER A 157 18.84 1.95 -9.62
C SER A 157 19.09 2.45 -8.20
N GLN A 158 18.93 3.75 -7.95
CA GLN A 158 18.97 4.35 -6.61
C GLN A 158 17.60 4.34 -5.90
N GLY A 159 16.56 3.74 -6.50
CA GLY A 159 15.24 3.54 -5.88
C GLY A 159 14.21 4.64 -6.16
N PHE A 160 14.46 5.52 -7.14
CA PHE A 160 13.55 6.57 -7.59
C PHE A 160 12.78 6.16 -8.85
N SER A 161 11.73 6.89 -9.23
CA SER A 161 10.96 6.61 -10.45
C SER A 161 11.74 6.95 -11.72
N GLY A 162 12.65 7.93 -11.62
CA GLY A 162 13.37 8.49 -12.76
C GLY A 162 14.15 9.74 -12.41
N GLY A 163 14.68 10.39 -13.44
CA GLY A 163 15.38 11.67 -13.35
C GLY A 163 16.84 11.64 -13.69
N SER A 164 17.51 12.75 -13.39
CA SER A 164 18.92 12.95 -13.70
C SER A 164 19.73 12.70 -12.44
N LEU A 165 20.37 11.53 -12.37
CA LEU A 165 21.33 11.22 -11.32
C LEU A 165 22.63 11.99 -11.61
N ALA A 166 23.23 12.56 -10.58
CA ALA A 166 24.52 13.23 -10.70
C ALA A 166 25.53 12.62 -9.72
N CYS A 167 26.82 12.88 -9.95
CA CYS A 167 27.86 12.53 -9.00
C CYS A 167 28.03 13.64 -7.97
N ALA A 168 28.13 13.30 -6.68
CA ALA A 168 28.42 14.29 -5.66
C ALA A 168 29.83 14.90 -5.88
N PRO A 169 30.09 16.16 -5.46
CA PRO A 169 31.37 16.83 -5.70
C PRO A 169 32.61 16.17 -5.08
N ALA A 170 32.40 15.22 -4.14
CA ALA A 170 33.46 14.44 -3.51
C ALA A 170 33.57 13.01 -4.07
N CYS A 171 32.72 12.63 -5.03
CA CYS A 171 32.71 11.32 -5.68
C CYS A 171 32.56 10.12 -4.72
N ASP A 172 32.07 10.35 -3.50
CA ASP A 172 31.81 9.34 -2.46
C ASP A 172 30.33 8.96 -2.35
N ALA A 173 29.45 9.65 -3.07
CA ALA A 173 28.01 9.40 -3.14
C ALA A 173 27.42 9.87 -4.48
N PHE A 174 26.21 9.40 -4.77
CA PHE A 174 25.38 9.97 -5.83
C PHE A 174 24.56 11.14 -5.29
N ASP A 175 24.47 12.21 -6.08
CA ASP A 175 23.54 13.31 -5.86
C ASP A 175 22.18 12.96 -6.51
N THR A 176 21.19 12.73 -5.65
CA THR A 176 19.83 12.37 -6.03
C THR A 176 18.88 13.56 -6.11
N ALA A 177 19.38 14.81 -5.99
CA ALA A 177 18.52 16.00 -6.03
C ALA A 177 17.79 16.18 -7.37
N GLY A 178 18.34 15.63 -8.46
CA GLY A 178 17.70 15.60 -9.79
C GLY A 178 16.82 14.38 -10.04
N CYS A 179 16.69 13.47 -9.06
CA CYS A 179 15.80 12.31 -9.13
C CYS A 179 14.40 12.67 -8.64
N HIS A 180 13.38 12.10 -9.27
CA HIS A 180 11.97 12.30 -8.92
C HIS A 180 11.39 11.01 -8.35
N ALA A 181 10.47 11.18 -7.39
CA ALA A 181 9.83 10.08 -6.69
C ALA A 181 8.33 10.13 -6.98
N CYS A 182 7.75 8.96 -7.25
CA CYS A 182 6.33 8.81 -7.47
C CYS A 182 5.60 9.20 -6.17
N GLY A 183 4.69 10.17 -6.29
CA GLY A 183 4.00 10.80 -5.16
C GLY A 183 4.56 12.18 -4.77
N ASP A 184 5.36 12.84 -5.63
CA ASP A 184 5.85 14.21 -5.39
C ASP A 184 4.84 15.31 -5.79
N GLY A 185 3.72 14.91 -6.39
CA GLY A 185 2.62 15.75 -6.82
C GLY A 185 2.82 16.41 -8.19
N ILE A 186 3.86 16.03 -8.96
CA ILE A 186 4.17 16.62 -10.27
C ILE A 186 4.46 15.51 -11.29
N ILE A 187 3.66 15.43 -12.36
CA ILE A 187 3.98 14.53 -13.49
C ILE A 187 5.24 15.04 -14.21
N ASN A 188 6.33 14.28 -14.15
CA ASN A 188 7.58 14.62 -14.80
C ASN A 188 8.31 13.36 -15.33
N GLY A 189 9.33 13.57 -16.19
CA GLY A 189 10.13 12.48 -16.73
C GLY A 189 9.32 11.44 -17.52
N THR A 190 9.34 10.18 -17.04
CA THR A 190 8.63 9.03 -17.63
C THR A 190 7.36 8.65 -16.88
N GLU A 191 6.94 9.45 -15.91
CA GLU A 191 5.73 9.19 -15.13
C GLU A 191 4.49 9.41 -15.98
N LEU A 192 3.54 8.47 -15.91
CA LEU A 192 2.24 8.58 -16.56
C LEU A 192 1.29 9.47 -15.74
N CYS A 193 1.48 9.49 -14.42
CA CYS A 193 0.71 10.20 -13.41
C CYS A 193 1.56 10.33 -12.14
N ASP A 194 1.13 11.13 -11.16
CA ASP A 194 1.72 11.22 -9.83
C ASP A 194 0.62 11.43 -8.77
N GLY A 195 0.43 10.44 -7.88
CA GLY A 195 -0.58 10.52 -6.83
C GLY A 195 -1.99 10.77 -7.36
N ALA A 196 -2.52 11.98 -7.13
CA ALA A 196 -3.83 12.41 -7.65
C ALA A 196 -3.74 13.16 -8.99
N GLU A 197 -2.53 13.58 -9.39
CA GLU A 197 -2.29 14.23 -10.66
C GLU A 197 -2.21 13.15 -11.76
N VAL A 198 -3.32 12.95 -12.47
CA VAL A 198 -3.48 11.89 -13.48
C VAL A 198 -3.37 12.40 -14.92
N GLY A 199 -2.84 13.61 -15.12
CA GLY A 199 -2.54 14.15 -16.44
C GLY A 199 -3.79 14.39 -17.29
N GLY A 200 -4.89 14.75 -16.63
CA GLY A 200 -6.20 14.93 -17.26
C GLY A 200 -6.92 13.64 -17.65
N GLN A 201 -6.37 12.46 -17.34
CA GLN A 201 -7.10 11.21 -17.47
C GLN A 201 -8.21 11.11 -16.42
N THR A 202 -9.24 10.35 -16.75
CA THR A 202 -10.37 10.08 -15.88
C THR A 202 -10.72 8.61 -16.01
N CYS A 203 -11.47 8.07 -15.04
CA CYS A 203 -12.04 6.73 -15.20
C CYS A 203 -12.86 6.63 -16.50
N ILE A 204 -13.54 7.71 -16.90
CA ILE A 204 -14.32 7.78 -18.15
C ILE A 204 -13.42 7.64 -19.39
N SER A 205 -12.27 8.33 -19.43
CA SER A 205 -11.35 8.22 -20.57
C SER A 205 -10.68 6.85 -20.68
N LEU A 206 -10.65 6.08 -19.59
CA LEU A 206 -10.19 4.68 -19.56
C LEU A 206 -11.31 3.65 -19.81
N GLY A 207 -12.54 4.09 -20.08
CA GLY A 207 -13.66 3.22 -20.44
C GLY A 207 -14.55 2.77 -19.29
N PHE A 208 -14.37 3.34 -18.08
CA PHE A 208 -15.27 3.16 -16.95
C PHE A 208 -16.41 4.17 -16.99
N SER A 209 -17.47 3.97 -16.20
CA SER A 209 -18.61 4.89 -16.15
C SER A 209 -18.35 6.14 -15.29
N GLY A 210 -17.40 6.09 -14.37
CA GLY A 210 -17.07 7.21 -13.48
C GLY A 210 -16.09 6.83 -12.38
N GLY A 211 -16.07 7.61 -11.31
CA GLY A 211 -15.20 7.39 -10.13
C GLY A 211 -13.95 8.26 -10.09
N THR A 212 -13.10 7.99 -9.11
CA THR A 212 -11.84 8.71 -8.87
C THR A 212 -10.68 7.89 -9.39
N LEU A 213 -9.99 8.41 -10.40
CA LEU A 213 -8.76 7.82 -10.92
C LEU A 213 -7.58 8.27 -10.07
N ALA A 214 -6.72 7.34 -9.68
CA ALA A 214 -5.47 7.64 -9.00
C ALA A 214 -4.28 7.09 -9.79
N CYS A 215 -3.08 7.49 -9.38
CA CYS A 215 -1.86 6.92 -9.91
C CYS A 215 -1.43 5.68 -9.12
N ALA A 216 -0.97 4.64 -9.81
CA ALA A 216 -0.36 3.51 -9.13
C ALA A 216 0.96 3.93 -8.47
N ILE A 217 1.38 3.21 -7.43
CA ILE A 217 2.61 3.50 -6.65
C ILE A 217 3.88 3.48 -7.53
N SER A 218 3.84 2.84 -8.70
CA SER A 218 4.95 2.82 -9.66
C SER A 218 4.94 3.97 -10.66
N CYS A 219 3.88 4.79 -10.69
CA CYS A 219 3.66 5.86 -11.68
C CYS A 219 3.68 5.43 -13.16
N GLY A 220 3.78 4.14 -13.45
CA GLY A 220 3.76 3.56 -14.81
C GLY A 220 2.37 3.10 -15.27
N SER A 221 1.37 3.20 -14.40
CA SER A 221 -0.02 2.83 -14.69
C SER A 221 -0.99 3.62 -13.81
N PHE A 222 -2.25 3.69 -14.21
CA PHE A 222 -3.30 4.22 -13.35
C PHE A 222 -3.81 3.16 -12.37
N ASP A 223 -4.14 3.59 -11.16
CA ASP A 223 -4.93 2.81 -10.20
C ASP A 223 -6.41 3.04 -10.47
N THR A 224 -7.07 2.00 -10.99
CA THR A 224 -8.50 2.02 -11.34
C THR A 224 -9.39 1.49 -10.22
N ALA A 225 -8.86 1.20 -9.03
CA ALA A 225 -9.66 0.68 -7.91
C ALA A 225 -10.75 1.65 -7.44
N GLY A 226 -10.57 2.95 -7.68
CA GLY A 226 -11.57 4.00 -7.41
C GLY A 226 -12.54 4.27 -8.56
N CYS A 227 -12.41 3.57 -9.69
CA CYS A 227 -13.31 3.71 -10.84
C CYS A 227 -14.56 2.85 -10.68
N THR A 228 -15.72 3.40 -11.06
CA THR A 228 -17.01 2.70 -10.97
C THR A 228 -17.39 2.04 -12.30
N THR A 229 -18.09 0.91 -12.23
CA THR A 229 -18.49 0.15 -13.43
C THR A 229 -19.99 -0.11 -13.43
N CYS A 230 -20.71 0.58 -14.31
CA CYS A 230 -22.14 0.41 -14.51
C CYS A 230 -22.44 -1.00 -15.06
N GLY A 231 -23.36 -1.69 -14.41
CA GLY A 231 -23.83 -3.03 -14.76
C GLY A 231 -23.18 -4.15 -13.94
N ASN A 232 -22.47 -3.84 -12.85
CA ASN A 232 -21.90 -4.84 -11.94
C ASN A 232 -22.86 -5.27 -10.80
N ASN A 233 -24.10 -4.76 -10.81
CA ASN A 233 -25.15 -4.92 -9.80
C ASN A 233 -24.78 -4.44 -8.39
N THR A 234 -23.84 -3.50 -8.28
CA THR A 234 -23.45 -2.88 -7.02
C THR A 234 -23.44 -1.36 -7.19
N ARG A 235 -24.35 -0.64 -6.55
CA ARG A 235 -24.30 0.83 -6.60
C ARG A 235 -23.07 1.36 -5.88
N GLU A 236 -22.20 2.05 -6.61
CA GLU A 236 -20.97 2.65 -6.09
C GLU A 236 -20.71 4.06 -6.65
N GLY A 237 -19.98 4.88 -5.87
CA GLY A 237 -19.63 6.25 -6.24
C GLY A 237 -20.84 7.14 -6.56
N ALA A 238 -20.96 7.57 -7.82
CA ALA A 238 -21.97 8.54 -8.29
C ALA A 238 -23.20 7.86 -8.96
N GLU A 239 -23.31 6.54 -8.89
CA GLU A 239 -24.41 5.80 -9.50
C GLU A 239 -25.72 6.03 -8.75
N VAL A 240 -26.79 6.30 -9.50
CA VAL A 240 -28.16 6.37 -8.95
C VAL A 240 -28.72 4.95 -8.76
N CYS A 241 -28.37 4.05 -9.69
CA CYS A 241 -28.74 2.65 -9.74
C CYS A 241 -27.62 1.86 -10.43
N ASP A 242 -27.58 0.54 -10.27
CA ASP A 242 -26.72 -0.34 -11.08
C ASP A 242 -27.43 -1.64 -11.43
N GLY A 243 -27.69 -1.86 -12.71
CA GLY A 243 -28.32 -3.09 -13.19
C GLY A 243 -29.66 -3.33 -12.49
N SER A 244 -29.71 -4.33 -11.62
CA SER A 244 -30.88 -4.66 -10.78
C SER A 244 -30.89 -3.99 -9.39
N ASP A 245 -29.78 -3.42 -8.93
CA ASP A 245 -29.73 -2.62 -7.71
C ASP A 245 -30.27 -1.21 -7.99
N LEU A 246 -31.59 -1.07 -7.86
CA LEU A 246 -32.32 0.19 -8.01
C LEU A 246 -32.36 1.01 -6.71
N GLY A 247 -31.66 0.57 -5.67
CA GLY A 247 -31.68 1.25 -4.37
C GLY A 247 -33.03 1.27 -3.66
N GLY A 248 -33.83 0.23 -3.85
CA GLY A 248 -35.18 0.14 -3.32
C GLY A 248 -36.19 1.06 -4.01
N GLN A 249 -35.79 1.75 -5.09
CA GLN A 249 -36.71 2.55 -5.89
C GLN A 249 -37.64 1.65 -6.71
N THR A 250 -38.86 2.11 -6.89
CA THR A 250 -39.92 1.45 -7.67
C THR A 250 -40.61 2.48 -8.55
N CYS A 251 -41.40 2.04 -9.53
CA CYS A 251 -42.23 2.99 -10.29
C CYS A 251 -43.14 3.82 -9.38
N ILE A 252 -43.60 3.24 -8.26
CA ILE A 252 -44.43 3.92 -7.26
C ILE A 252 -43.67 5.07 -6.59
N SER A 253 -42.42 4.82 -6.17
CA SER A 253 -41.61 5.88 -5.53
C SER A 253 -41.16 6.98 -6.50
N GLN A 254 -41.18 6.70 -7.81
CA GLN A 254 -40.94 7.69 -8.87
C GLN A 254 -42.22 8.44 -9.33
N GLY A 255 -43.35 8.23 -8.65
CA GLY A 255 -44.60 8.96 -8.91
C GLY A 255 -45.51 8.33 -9.97
N PHE A 256 -45.22 7.10 -10.40
CA PHE A 256 -46.09 6.32 -11.27
C PHE A 256 -46.98 5.40 -10.44
N SER A 257 -48.01 4.82 -11.04
CA SER A 257 -48.93 3.92 -10.31
C SER A 257 -48.46 2.45 -10.25
N GLY A 258 -47.45 2.08 -11.05
CA GLY A 258 -46.95 0.70 -11.15
C GLY A 258 -46.01 0.50 -12.33
N GLY A 259 -45.72 -0.74 -12.71
CA GLY A 259 -44.83 -1.11 -13.82
C GLY A 259 -43.46 -1.63 -13.37
N THR A 260 -42.54 -1.78 -14.33
CA THR A 260 -41.16 -2.24 -14.08
C THR A 260 -40.20 -1.06 -14.21
N LEU A 261 -39.54 -0.72 -13.11
CA LEU A 261 -38.47 0.29 -13.09
C LEU A 261 -37.16 -0.38 -13.50
N ALA A 262 -36.34 0.29 -14.30
CA ALA A 262 -35.03 -0.19 -14.69
C ALA A 262 -33.94 0.84 -14.37
N CYS A 263 -32.68 0.43 -14.47
CA CYS A 263 -31.56 1.34 -14.43
C CYS A 263 -31.15 1.75 -15.85
N ALA A 264 -30.91 3.05 -16.07
CA ALA A 264 -30.38 3.50 -17.36
C ALA A 264 -28.99 2.87 -17.60
N GLY A 265 -28.63 2.62 -18.86
CA GLY A 265 -27.36 1.94 -19.21
C GLY A 265 -26.08 2.69 -18.84
N ASN A 266 -26.18 3.93 -18.36
CA ASN A 266 -25.08 4.71 -17.82
C ASN A 266 -25.15 4.89 -16.29
N CYS A 267 -26.10 4.25 -15.61
CA CYS A 267 -26.30 4.29 -14.16
C CYS A 267 -26.55 5.69 -13.55
N GLY A 268 -26.66 6.73 -14.38
CA GLY A 268 -26.86 8.11 -13.95
C GLY A 268 -28.33 8.49 -13.70
N ALA A 269 -29.26 7.59 -14.02
CA ALA A 269 -30.69 7.79 -13.83
C ALA A 269 -31.45 6.46 -13.78
N LEU A 270 -32.64 6.50 -13.18
CA LEU A 270 -33.62 5.43 -13.29
C LEU A 270 -34.34 5.56 -14.64
N ASP A 271 -34.50 4.45 -15.34
CA ASP A 271 -35.29 4.36 -16.56
C ASP A 271 -36.74 4.03 -16.20
N THR A 272 -37.63 5.01 -16.47
CA THR A 272 -39.06 4.94 -16.19
C THR A 272 -39.89 4.54 -17.41
N ALA A 273 -39.27 4.17 -18.54
CA ALA A 273 -39.99 3.76 -19.75
C ALA A 273 -40.88 2.52 -19.53
N GLY A 274 -40.54 1.66 -18.56
CA GLY A 274 -41.35 0.51 -18.14
C GLY A 274 -42.40 0.82 -17.06
N CYS A 275 -42.49 2.07 -16.60
CA CYS A 275 -43.46 2.49 -15.59
C CYS A 275 -44.82 2.90 -16.20
N SER A 276 -45.90 2.60 -15.48
CA SER A 276 -47.28 2.78 -15.92
C SER A 276 -48.01 3.82 -15.07
N ASN A 277 -48.75 4.71 -15.74
CA ASN A 277 -49.76 5.60 -15.14
C ASN A 277 -51.16 5.04 -15.41
N CYS A 278 -51.67 4.21 -14.50
CA CYS A 278 -53.02 3.68 -14.57
C CYS A 278 -54.05 4.79 -14.36
N ALA A 279 -55.03 4.85 -15.26
CA ALA A 279 -56.16 5.77 -15.21
C ALA A 279 -57.29 5.29 -14.27
N GLY A 280 -56.99 4.43 -13.30
CA GLY A 280 -57.97 3.89 -12.35
C GLY A 280 -58.34 4.90 -11.25
N THR A 281 -59.53 4.74 -10.67
CA THR A 281 -60.00 5.56 -9.54
C THR A 281 -60.36 4.67 -8.36
N ILE A 282 -60.07 5.12 -7.13
CA ILE A 282 -60.46 4.40 -5.91
C ILE A 282 -62.00 4.44 -5.78
N LEU A 283 -62.60 3.25 -5.64
CA LEU A 283 -64.02 3.08 -5.25
C LEU A 283 -64.17 3.13 -3.73
N ARG A 284 -63.31 2.41 -3.02
CA ARG A 284 -63.33 2.37 -1.55
C ARG A 284 -61.94 2.10 -0.98
N ALA A 285 -61.43 3.02 -0.18
CA ALA A 285 -60.21 2.79 0.59
C ALA A 285 -60.50 2.11 1.95
N GLY A 286 -59.57 1.26 2.39
CA GLY A 286 -59.47 0.72 3.74
C GLY A 286 -60.61 -0.19 4.19
N TRP A 287 -61.32 -0.85 3.27
CA TRP A 287 -62.39 -1.78 3.66
C TRP A 287 -61.78 -3.11 4.10
N ASN A 288 -61.68 -3.29 5.43
CA ASN A 288 -61.05 -4.44 6.10
C ASN A 288 -59.64 -4.74 5.56
N GLY A 289 -58.82 -3.69 5.39
CA GLY A 289 -57.44 -3.83 4.94
C GLY A 289 -57.25 -3.95 3.42
N TYR A 290 -58.27 -3.62 2.62
CA TYR A 290 -58.14 -3.55 1.17
C TYR A 290 -58.69 -2.25 0.59
N ASP A 291 -57.99 -1.74 -0.42
CA ASP A 291 -58.45 -0.66 -1.28
C ASP A 291 -59.03 -1.24 -2.55
N TYR A 292 -60.26 -0.85 -2.88
CA TYR A 292 -60.98 -1.23 -4.08
C TYR A 292 -60.91 -0.12 -5.11
N TRP A 293 -60.62 -0.51 -6.35
CA TRP A 293 -60.37 0.36 -7.48
C TRP A 293 -61.27 0.00 -8.65
N LYS A 294 -61.62 1.03 -9.42
CA LYS A 294 -62.26 0.94 -10.73
C LYS A 294 -61.21 1.23 -11.79
N VAL A 295 -60.82 0.22 -12.57
CA VAL A 295 -59.76 0.33 -13.58
C VAL A 295 -60.34 0.20 -14.99
N PRO A 296 -60.08 1.14 -15.92
CA PRO A 296 -60.56 1.02 -17.30
C PRO A 296 -60.07 -0.26 -17.98
N VAL A 297 -60.95 -0.95 -18.69
CA VAL A 297 -60.63 -2.15 -19.49
C VAL A 297 -60.80 -1.84 -20.96
N ALA A 298 -59.76 -2.12 -21.75
CA ALA A 298 -59.85 -2.07 -23.21
C ALA A 298 -60.46 -3.36 -23.76
N GLY A 299 -61.46 -3.24 -24.62
CA GLY A 299 -62.12 -4.39 -25.24
C GLY A 299 -63.20 -5.03 -24.37
N THR A 300 -63.54 -6.29 -24.68
CA THR A 300 -64.63 -7.05 -24.07
C THR A 300 -64.42 -7.27 -22.56
N MET A 301 -65.48 -7.22 -21.76
CA MET A 301 -65.44 -7.48 -20.32
C MET A 301 -65.39 -8.98 -19.99
N SER A 302 -64.41 -9.67 -20.54
CA SER A 302 -64.07 -11.05 -20.18
C SER A 302 -63.23 -11.07 -18.90
N ASP A 303 -63.23 -12.20 -18.21
CA ASP A 303 -62.37 -12.43 -17.05
C ASP A 303 -60.89 -12.20 -17.37
N ALA A 304 -60.45 -12.61 -18.56
CA ALA A 304 -59.08 -12.39 -19.02
C ALA A 304 -58.71 -10.91 -19.09
N ASN A 305 -59.57 -10.09 -19.69
CA ASN A 305 -59.31 -8.66 -19.86
C ASN A 305 -59.44 -7.90 -18.53
N VAL A 306 -60.39 -8.30 -17.68
CA VAL A 306 -60.55 -7.74 -16.32
C VAL A 306 -59.31 -8.03 -15.48
N ALA A 307 -58.82 -9.27 -15.47
CA ALA A 307 -57.61 -9.64 -14.74
C ALA A 307 -56.35 -8.94 -15.28
N ALA A 308 -56.20 -8.88 -16.61
CA ALA A 308 -55.09 -8.19 -17.25
C ALA A 308 -55.06 -6.70 -16.93
N ALA A 309 -56.22 -6.04 -16.89
CA ALA A 309 -56.30 -4.62 -16.54
C ALA A 309 -55.87 -4.36 -15.08
N CYS A 310 -56.32 -5.17 -14.12
CA CYS A 310 -55.89 -5.05 -12.73
C CYS A 310 -54.38 -5.30 -12.60
N ALA A 311 -53.87 -6.39 -13.19
CA ALA A 311 -52.45 -6.74 -13.14
C ALA A 311 -51.57 -5.66 -13.79
N GLY A 312 -52.02 -5.05 -14.88
CA GLY A 312 -51.35 -3.93 -15.53
C GLY A 312 -51.22 -2.69 -14.64
N CYS A 313 -52.06 -2.57 -13.62
CA CYS A 313 -51.99 -1.53 -12.60
C CYS A 313 -51.27 -1.96 -11.31
N GLY A 314 -50.67 -3.15 -11.27
CA GLY A 314 -50.12 -3.71 -10.04
C GLY A 314 -51.19 -4.05 -8.99
N LEU A 315 -52.46 -4.14 -9.41
CA LEU A 315 -53.60 -4.51 -8.57
C LEU A 315 -53.97 -5.97 -8.86
N SER A 316 -54.74 -6.58 -7.97
CA SER A 316 -55.31 -7.93 -8.16
C SER A 316 -56.80 -7.86 -8.39
N VAL A 317 -57.39 -8.89 -9.00
CA VAL A 317 -58.86 -9.03 -9.01
C VAL A 317 -59.33 -9.62 -7.67
N PRO A 318 -60.42 -9.14 -7.07
CA PRO A 318 -60.97 -9.75 -5.86
C PRO A 318 -61.67 -11.08 -6.20
N CYS A 319 -61.56 -12.06 -5.31
CA CYS A 319 -62.34 -13.30 -5.42
C CYS A 319 -63.82 -13.05 -5.09
N SER A 320 -64.69 -13.90 -5.63
CA SER A 320 -66.06 -14.00 -5.11
C SER A 320 -66.03 -14.70 -3.74
N GLY A 321 -66.86 -14.24 -2.80
CA GLY A 321 -66.83 -14.70 -1.40
C GLY A 321 -67.66 -15.96 -1.14
N PRO A 322 -67.63 -16.57 0.05
CA PRO A 322 -66.49 -16.62 0.96
C PRO A 322 -65.35 -17.49 0.36
N ALA A 323 -64.27 -17.67 1.12
CA ALA A 323 -63.18 -18.57 0.72
C ALA A 323 -63.70 -19.97 0.32
N GLY A 324 -63.16 -20.53 -0.76
CA GLY A 324 -63.63 -21.79 -1.33
C GLY A 324 -64.83 -21.67 -2.27
N CYS A 325 -65.22 -20.46 -2.67
CA CYS A 325 -66.21 -20.25 -3.72
C CYS A 325 -65.79 -20.95 -5.02
N GLN A 326 -66.76 -21.54 -5.73
CA GLN A 326 -66.53 -22.28 -6.98
C GLN A 326 -65.99 -21.41 -8.13
N TYR A 327 -66.12 -20.09 -8.01
CA TYR A 327 -65.63 -19.10 -8.98
C TYR A 327 -64.22 -18.58 -8.64
N ASN A 328 -63.50 -19.26 -7.75
CA ASN A 328 -62.13 -18.91 -7.36
C ASN A 328 -61.16 -19.93 -7.99
N ASP A 329 -60.10 -19.44 -8.62
CA ASP A 329 -59.17 -20.24 -9.43
C ASP A 329 -57.69 -19.97 -9.11
N GLY A 330 -57.43 -19.32 -7.97
CA GLY A 330 -56.08 -18.99 -7.51
C GLY A 330 -55.47 -17.74 -8.14
N LEU A 331 -56.12 -17.12 -9.13
CA LEU A 331 -55.69 -15.83 -9.70
C LEU A 331 -56.17 -14.65 -8.83
N CYS A 332 -57.36 -14.78 -8.25
CA CYS A 332 -57.99 -13.73 -7.46
C CYS A 332 -57.46 -13.66 -6.02
N VAL A 333 -57.63 -12.49 -5.39
CA VAL A 333 -57.31 -12.26 -3.98
C VAL A 333 -58.57 -12.37 -3.11
N GLN A 334 -58.55 -13.28 -2.14
CA GLN A 334 -59.64 -13.45 -1.18
C GLN A 334 -59.60 -12.34 -0.12
N THR A 335 -60.44 -11.32 -0.27
CA THR A 335 -60.51 -10.19 0.67
C THR A 335 -61.30 -10.49 1.93
N GLN A 336 -62.13 -11.54 1.92
CA GLN A 336 -63.10 -11.89 2.98
C GLN A 336 -64.18 -10.82 3.25
N ASN A 337 -64.33 -9.85 2.34
CA ASN A 337 -65.29 -8.77 2.48
C ASN A 337 -66.67 -9.10 1.93
N GLU A 338 -66.71 -9.93 0.88
CA GLU A 338 -67.94 -10.46 0.32
C GLU A 338 -68.28 -11.80 0.98
N THR A 339 -69.55 -12.00 1.27
CA THR A 339 -70.06 -13.19 1.97
C THR A 339 -70.77 -14.19 1.05
N SER A 340 -70.91 -13.87 -0.24
CA SER A 340 -71.72 -14.66 -1.19
C SER A 340 -70.97 -15.03 -2.46
N CYS A 341 -71.09 -16.30 -2.86
CA CYS A 341 -70.33 -16.87 -3.98
C CYS A 341 -70.95 -16.58 -5.34
N GLY A 342 -72.27 -16.72 -5.44
CA GLY A 342 -73.00 -16.38 -6.66
C GLY A 342 -73.33 -14.90 -6.80
N ASN A 343 -73.06 -14.10 -5.76
CA ASN A 343 -73.49 -12.71 -5.70
C ASN A 343 -72.33 -11.74 -5.41
N PRO A 344 -71.40 -11.57 -6.36
CA PRO A 344 -70.28 -10.64 -6.22
C PRO A 344 -70.75 -9.18 -6.07
N MET A 345 -69.94 -8.36 -5.39
CA MET A 345 -70.18 -6.92 -5.14
C MET A 345 -71.38 -6.57 -4.26
N MET A 346 -72.09 -7.54 -3.66
CA MET A 346 -73.29 -7.26 -2.87
C MET A 346 -72.96 -6.48 -1.59
N ASP A 347 -71.96 -6.93 -0.84
CA ASP A 347 -71.55 -6.27 0.39
C ASP A 347 -70.87 -4.92 0.07
N LEU A 348 -70.11 -4.85 -1.04
CA LEU A 348 -69.53 -3.61 -1.55
C LEU A 348 -70.61 -2.58 -1.93
N ALA A 349 -71.66 -2.99 -2.63
CA ALA A 349 -72.78 -2.12 -3.00
C ALA A 349 -73.56 -1.64 -1.78
N GLY A 350 -73.76 -2.52 -0.80
CA GLY A 350 -74.36 -2.17 0.49
C GLY A 350 -73.54 -1.12 1.22
N LEU A 351 -72.21 -1.24 1.18
CA LEU A 351 -71.29 -0.29 1.80
C LEU A 351 -71.22 1.06 1.07
N LEU A 352 -71.19 1.04 -0.28
CA LEU A 352 -71.03 2.25 -1.10
C LEU A 352 -72.34 3.04 -1.24
N CYS A 353 -73.46 2.33 -1.40
CA CYS A 353 -74.72 2.92 -1.84
C CYS A 353 -75.92 2.53 -0.95
N GLY A 354 -75.75 1.61 0.03
CA GLY A 354 -76.86 1.13 0.86
C GLY A 354 -77.88 0.29 0.07
N THR A 355 -77.50 -0.29 -1.07
CA THR A 355 -78.39 -1.01 -1.99
C THR A 355 -77.65 -2.16 -2.68
N ASN A 356 -78.27 -2.82 -3.64
CA ASN A 356 -77.65 -3.86 -4.47
C ASN A 356 -76.81 -3.26 -5.63
N PRO A 357 -75.93 -4.05 -6.27
CA PRO A 357 -75.03 -3.55 -7.31
C PRO A 357 -75.75 -2.90 -8.49
N ALA A 358 -76.89 -3.46 -8.93
CA ALA A 358 -77.68 -2.91 -10.03
C ALA A 358 -78.12 -1.45 -9.80
N LEU A 359 -78.38 -1.08 -8.55
CA LEU A 359 -78.85 0.27 -8.18
C LEU A 359 -77.74 1.17 -7.61
N CYS A 360 -76.50 0.70 -7.57
CA CYS A 360 -75.37 1.45 -7.02
C CYS A 360 -74.63 2.20 -8.13
N SER A 361 -74.84 3.51 -8.23
CA SER A 361 -74.22 4.36 -9.26
C SER A 361 -72.69 4.33 -9.26
N ALA A 362 -72.06 4.07 -8.10
CA ALA A 362 -70.60 3.91 -8.01
C ALA A 362 -70.09 2.66 -8.76
N LEU A 363 -70.93 1.62 -8.86
CA LEU A 363 -70.62 0.35 -9.50
C LEU A 363 -71.11 0.27 -10.96
N ASP A 364 -71.77 1.31 -11.48
CA ASP A 364 -72.24 1.30 -12.86
C ASP A 364 -71.06 1.15 -13.85
N GLY A 365 -71.16 0.13 -14.71
CA GLY A 365 -70.11 -0.29 -15.61
C GLY A 365 -68.90 -0.93 -14.93
N VAL A 366 -69.02 -1.43 -13.70
CA VAL A 366 -67.94 -2.14 -12.99
C VAL A 366 -68.19 -3.64 -13.08
N TYR A 367 -67.14 -4.38 -13.44
CA TYR A 367 -67.17 -5.82 -13.67
C TYR A 367 -66.18 -6.52 -12.75
N GLN A 368 -66.68 -7.52 -12.04
CA GLN A 368 -65.89 -8.39 -11.17
C GLN A 368 -65.54 -9.69 -11.90
N TYR A 369 -64.30 -10.11 -11.70
CA TYR A 369 -63.75 -11.39 -12.14
C TYR A 369 -64.47 -12.59 -11.52
N MET A 370 -64.75 -13.63 -12.30
CA MET A 370 -65.51 -14.82 -11.89
C MET A 370 -64.80 -16.16 -12.16
N GLY A 371 -63.46 -16.15 -12.16
CA GLY A 371 -62.64 -17.38 -12.14
C GLY A 371 -62.72 -18.24 -13.39
N TYR A 372 -62.95 -17.65 -14.56
CA TYR A 372 -63.12 -18.30 -15.87
C TYR A 372 -64.25 -19.32 -16.00
N THR A 373 -64.96 -19.61 -14.91
CA THR A 373 -65.97 -20.67 -14.84
C THR A 373 -67.37 -20.14 -15.09
N TRP A 374 -67.62 -18.86 -14.85
CA TRP A 374 -68.93 -18.25 -15.08
C TRP A 374 -69.13 -17.88 -16.55
N LEU A 375 -70.18 -18.45 -17.16
CA LEU A 375 -70.68 -18.14 -18.51
C LEU A 375 -69.58 -17.96 -19.58
N SER A 376 -68.71 -18.97 -19.71
CA SER A 376 -67.59 -18.98 -20.69
C SER A 376 -66.55 -17.88 -20.44
N GLY A 377 -66.13 -17.71 -19.19
CA GLY A 377 -65.10 -16.74 -18.79
C GLY A 377 -65.54 -15.28 -18.91
N SER A 378 -66.84 -15.04 -18.71
CA SER A 378 -67.38 -13.68 -18.64
C SER A 378 -67.16 -13.11 -17.25
N ALA A 379 -66.87 -11.81 -17.15
CA ALA A 379 -66.94 -11.12 -15.88
C ALA A 379 -68.40 -10.77 -15.51
N CYS A 380 -68.68 -10.61 -14.22
CA CYS A 380 -69.99 -10.22 -13.69
C CYS A 380 -70.08 -8.71 -13.48
N GLY A 381 -70.98 -8.02 -14.18
CA GLY A 381 -71.10 -6.56 -14.13
C GLY A 381 -72.37 -6.03 -13.45
N ALA A 382 -72.27 -4.81 -12.92
CA ALA A 382 -73.42 -3.95 -12.70
C ALA A 382 -73.52 -2.96 -13.88
N GLU A 383 -74.64 -2.97 -14.59
CA GLU A 383 -74.80 -2.19 -15.82
C GLU A 383 -76.24 -1.67 -15.95
N SER A 384 -76.43 -0.35 -15.98
CA SER A 384 -77.71 0.28 -16.35
C SER A 384 -78.95 -0.26 -15.60
N GLY A 385 -78.82 -0.60 -14.31
CA GLY A 385 -79.92 -1.15 -13.52
C GLY A 385 -80.03 -2.68 -13.55
N GLU A 386 -79.14 -3.37 -14.26
CA GLU A 386 -79.05 -4.83 -14.32
C GLU A 386 -77.83 -5.35 -13.55
N TRP A 387 -78.01 -6.50 -12.91
CA TRP A 387 -76.96 -7.28 -12.27
C TRP A 387 -77.46 -8.72 -12.07
N CYS A 388 -76.70 -9.76 -12.34
CA CYS A 388 -75.33 -9.78 -12.86
C CYS A 388 -75.30 -9.75 -14.40
N ALA A 389 -74.81 -8.66 -14.98
CA ALA A 389 -74.69 -8.51 -16.44
C ALA A 389 -73.54 -9.36 -17.00
N VAL A 390 -73.78 -10.01 -18.16
CA VAL A 390 -72.78 -10.86 -18.82
C VAL A 390 -71.75 -10.00 -19.54
N GLY A 391 -70.58 -9.81 -18.92
CA GLY A 391 -69.48 -8.99 -19.45
C GLY A 391 -69.02 -9.30 -20.88
N ASN A 392 -69.16 -10.55 -21.37
CA ASN A 392 -68.87 -10.86 -22.78
C ASN A 392 -69.75 -10.09 -23.80
N SER A 393 -70.87 -9.53 -23.35
CA SER A 393 -71.75 -8.67 -24.17
C SER A 393 -71.38 -7.18 -24.12
N TYR A 394 -70.38 -6.79 -23.32
CA TYR A 394 -70.00 -5.40 -23.07
C TYR A 394 -68.50 -5.19 -23.31
N SER A 395 -68.12 -3.94 -23.58
CA SER A 395 -66.73 -3.55 -23.81
C SER A 395 -66.45 -2.13 -23.35
N GLY A 396 -65.19 -1.82 -23.03
CA GLY A 396 -64.79 -0.46 -22.68
C GLY A 396 -65.42 0.01 -21.36
N ARG A 397 -65.53 -0.92 -20.40
CA ARG A 397 -66.05 -0.67 -19.05
C ARG A 397 -64.89 -0.75 -18.06
N PHE A 398 -65.17 -1.03 -16.80
CA PHE A 398 -64.17 -1.01 -15.76
C PHE A 398 -64.09 -2.33 -15.01
N ALA A 399 -62.88 -2.74 -14.67
CA ALA A 399 -62.58 -3.85 -13.78
C ALA A 399 -62.67 -3.40 -12.32
N LEU A 400 -63.23 -4.27 -11.48
CA LEU A 400 -63.08 -4.17 -10.04
C LEU A 400 -61.72 -4.78 -9.65
N CYS A 401 -60.83 -3.96 -9.12
CA CYS A 401 -59.50 -4.36 -8.69
C CYS A 401 -59.29 -4.06 -7.20
N VAL A 402 -58.36 -4.76 -6.57
CA VAL A 402 -58.00 -4.60 -5.16
C VAL A 402 -56.49 -4.60 -4.94
N ILE A 403 -56.07 -3.95 -3.86
CA ILE A 403 -54.73 -4.07 -3.30
C ILE A 403 -54.84 -4.06 -1.77
N ALA A 404 -53.93 -4.74 -1.09
CA ALA A 404 -53.85 -4.67 0.37
C ALA A 404 -53.54 -3.22 0.78
N GLY A 405 -54.39 -2.65 1.63
CA GLY A 405 -54.16 -1.35 2.24
C GLY A 405 -53.08 -1.46 3.31
N TYR A 406 -52.18 -0.48 3.35
CA TYR A 406 -51.10 -0.38 4.34
C TYR A 406 -51.58 0.16 5.69
#